data_AF-A0A251VRC7-F1
#
_entry.id   AF-A0A251VRC7-F1
#
_cell.length_a   1.000
_cell.length_b   1.000
_cell.length_c   1.000
_cell.angle_alpha   90.00
_cell.angle_beta   90.00
_cell.angle_gamma   90.00
#
_symmetry.space_group_name_H-M   'P 1'
#
loop_
_entity.id
_entity.type
_entity.pdbx_description
1 polymer ?
#
loop_
_entity_poly.entity_id
_entity_poly.type
_entity_poly.pdbx_seq_one_letter_code
_entity_poly.pdbx_strand_id
1 'polypeptide(L)'
;MVLHNTDTLASYSINNKSTLTVMRISWGFMRIFIKTLSGKTITLEVKLFDTIQNVKSAIYNIEGIPYCQQRLIYGKKQLEDSHTLADYNVHRESTVHLVVRSSGAIMKATNKSSLI
;
A
#
# COMPACT_ATOMS: atom_id res chain seq x y z
N MET A 1 -21.62 10.52 17.13
CA MET A 1 -22.63 10.02 16.17
C MET A 1 -21.90 9.60 14.90
N VAL A 2 -22.10 8.37 14.42
CA VAL A 2 -21.52 7.87 13.17
C VAL A 2 -22.64 7.83 12.13
N LEU A 3 -22.38 8.34 10.93
CA LEU A 3 -23.36 8.33 9.85
C LEU A 3 -23.30 7.00 9.10
N HIS A 4 -24.44 6.34 8.96
CA HIS A 4 -24.58 5.15 8.14
C HIS A 4 -25.11 5.51 6.74
N ASN A 5 -24.62 4.82 5.71
CA ASN A 5 -24.98 5.09 4.31
C ASN A 5 -26.43 4.75 3.95
N THR A 6 -27.15 4.06 4.84
CA THR A 6 -28.55 3.63 4.65
C THR A 6 -29.57 4.65 5.13
N ASP A 7 -29.12 5.66 5.88
CA ASP A 7 -29.99 6.60 6.57
C ASP A 7 -29.97 7.98 5.90
N THR A 8 -31.02 8.77 6.13
CA THR A 8 -31.09 10.16 5.62
C THR A 8 -30.43 11.12 6.61
N LEU A 9 -29.85 12.22 6.13
CA LEU A 9 -29.30 13.26 7.02
C LEU A 9 -30.36 13.83 7.98
N ALA A 10 -31.63 13.83 7.56
CA ALA A 10 -32.76 14.27 8.39
C ALA A 10 -33.00 13.36 9.60
N SER A 11 -32.74 12.05 9.52
CA SER A 11 -32.89 11.15 10.67
C SER A 11 -31.88 11.43 11.78
N TYR A 12 -30.76 12.08 11.43
CA TYR A 12 -29.74 12.55 12.35
C TYR A 12 -29.92 14.02 12.76
N SER A 13 -31.06 14.64 12.41
CA SER A 13 -31.34 16.07 12.65
C SER A 13 -30.30 17.02 12.03
N ILE A 14 -29.63 16.58 10.95
CA ILE A 14 -28.66 17.40 10.23
C ILE A 14 -29.42 18.30 9.27
N ASN A 15 -29.23 19.61 9.43
CA ASN A 15 -29.93 20.66 8.70
C ASN A 15 -28.95 21.67 8.08
N ASN A 16 -29.50 22.68 7.41
CA ASN A 16 -28.70 23.77 6.86
C ASN A 16 -27.92 24.47 7.99
N LYS A 17 -26.60 24.64 7.81
CA LYS A 17 -25.61 25.13 8.79
C LYS A 17 -25.18 24.14 9.87
N SER A 18 -25.63 22.89 9.82
CA SER A 18 -25.04 21.82 10.63
C SER A 18 -23.59 21.58 10.21
N THR A 19 -22.69 21.45 11.18
CA THR A 19 -21.27 21.16 10.93
C THR A 19 -20.99 19.70 11.21
N LEU A 20 -20.47 18.98 10.22
CA LEU A 20 -20.00 17.61 10.38
C LEU A 20 -18.48 17.62 10.59
N THR A 21 -18.04 17.07 11.72
CA THR A 21 -16.62 16.80 11.92
C THR A 21 -16.29 15.46 11.31
N VAL A 22 -15.51 15.48 10.23
CA VAL A 22 -14.98 14.25 9.64
C VAL A 22 -13.89 13.72 10.55
N MET A 23 -14.23 12.72 11.37
CA MET A 23 -13.23 11.97 12.11
C MET A 23 -12.59 10.95 11.18
N ARG A 24 -11.34 11.21 10.78
CA ARG A 24 -10.51 10.21 10.15
C ARG A 24 -10.16 9.16 11.21
N ILE A 25 -10.92 8.08 11.26
CA ILE A 25 -10.54 6.87 11.98
C ILE A 25 -9.27 6.32 11.33
N SER A 26 -8.13 6.85 11.77
CA SER A 26 -6.85 6.22 11.54
C SER A 26 -6.86 5.01 12.45
N TRP A 27 -7.34 3.86 11.95
CA TRP A 27 -6.82 2.60 12.47
C TRP A 27 -5.30 2.79 12.43
N GLY A 28 -4.69 2.80 13.61
CA GLY A 28 -3.30 3.23 13.79
C GLY A 28 -2.36 2.47 12.87
N PHE A 29 -1.12 2.92 12.77
CA PHE A 29 -0.10 2.18 12.04
C PHE A 29 -0.07 0.73 12.54
N MET A 30 -0.29 -0.21 11.62
CA MET A 30 -0.17 -1.63 11.87
C MET A 30 1.15 -2.11 11.28
N ARG A 31 1.74 -3.13 11.91
CA ARG A 31 2.96 -3.76 11.42
C ARG A 31 2.60 -4.95 10.56
N ILE A 32 3.24 -5.07 9.40
CA ILE A 32 3.19 -6.27 8.55
C ILE A 32 4.62 -6.73 8.24
N PHE A 33 4.75 -8.00 7.87
CA PHE A 33 6.03 -8.60 7.52
C PHE A 33 6.11 -8.83 6.01
N ILE A 34 7.17 -8.34 5.38
CA ILE A 34 7.49 -8.64 3.98
C ILE A 34 8.60 -9.67 3.95
N LYS A 35 8.31 -10.88 3.47
CA LYS A 35 9.29 -11.96 3.35
C LYS A 35 9.75 -12.12 1.90
N THR A 36 11.04 -11.97 1.65
CA THR A 36 11.63 -12.19 0.33
C THR A 36 11.87 -13.68 0.08
N LEU A 37 12.02 -14.07 -1.19
CA LEU A 37 12.37 -15.46 -1.56
C LEU A 37 13.71 -15.91 -0.98
N SER A 38 14.64 -14.98 -0.73
CA SER A 38 15.93 -15.26 -0.08
C SER A 38 15.80 -15.52 1.42
N GLY A 39 14.59 -15.43 1.99
CA GLY A 39 14.33 -15.66 3.41
C GLY A 39 14.46 -14.43 4.31
N LYS A 40 14.83 -13.26 3.76
CA LYS A 40 14.91 -12.00 4.51
C LYS A 40 13.50 -11.52 4.85
N THR A 41 13.29 -11.10 6.09
CA THR A 41 12.02 -10.51 6.56
C THR A 41 12.23 -9.03 6.86
N ILE A 42 11.37 -8.19 6.33
CA ILE A 42 11.34 -6.74 6.54
C ILE A 42 10.05 -6.40 7.26
N THR A 43 10.13 -5.56 8.29
CA THR A 43 8.95 -5.07 9.01
C THR A 43 8.53 -3.73 8.42
N LEU A 44 7.26 -3.61 8.02
CA LEU A 44 6.68 -2.34 7.54
C LEU A 44 5.59 -1.86 8.48
N GLU A 45 5.60 -0.57 8.78
CA GLU A 45 4.47 0.13 9.40
C GLU A 45 3.60 0.75 8.30
N VAL A 46 2.35 0.28 8.22
CA VAL A 46 1.38 0.61 7.16
C VAL A 46 0.02 0.91 7.78
N LYS A 47 -0.86 1.55 7.02
CA LYS A 47 -2.27 1.74 7.38
C LYS A 47 -3.14 0.71 6.66
N LEU A 48 -4.25 0.31 7.27
CA LEU A 48 -5.16 -0.68 6.67
C LEU A 48 -5.66 -0.26 5.27
N PHE A 49 -5.85 1.04 5.06
CA PHE A 49 -6.32 1.60 3.79
C PHE A 49 -5.19 2.07 2.87
N ASP A 50 -3.93 1.76 3.19
CA ASP A 50 -2.86 2.01 2.23
C ASP A 50 -3.05 1.12 1.00
N THR A 51 -2.84 1.71 -0.17
CA THR A 51 -2.85 0.97 -1.43
C THR A 51 -1.60 0.10 -1.54
N ILE A 52 -1.68 -0.95 -2.35
CA ILE A 52 -0.52 -1.79 -2.64
C ILE A 52 0.61 -0.97 -3.30
N GLN A 53 0.28 0.05 -4.07
CA GLN A 53 1.26 1.00 -4.59
C GLN A 53 2.03 1.73 -3.47
N ASN A 54 1.35 2.17 -2.41
CA ASN A 54 2.00 2.80 -1.25
C ASN A 54 2.91 1.81 -0.52
N VAL A 55 2.49 0.55 -0.38
CA VAL A 55 3.31 -0.51 0.23
C VAL A 55 4.58 -0.77 -0.61
N LYS A 56 4.46 -0.85 -1.93
CA LYS A 56 5.63 -0.98 -2.82
C LYS A 56 6.58 0.22 -2.72
N SER A 57 6.03 1.41 -2.50
CA SER A 57 6.83 2.62 -2.26
C SER A 57 7.63 2.53 -0.98
N ALA A 58 7.00 2.08 0.11
CA ALA A 58 7.69 1.83 1.37
C ALA A 58 8.82 0.79 1.22
N ILE A 59 8.59 -0.28 0.46
CA ILE A 59 9.62 -1.28 0.16
C ILE A 59 10.77 -0.68 -0.66
N TYR A 60 10.48 0.14 -1.67
CA TYR A 60 11.51 0.83 -2.45
C TYR A 60 12.39 1.72 -1.57
N ASN A 61 11.80 2.46 -0.65
CA ASN A 61 12.54 3.36 0.25
C ASN A 61 13.48 2.60 1.20
N ILE A 62 13.19 1.35 1.53
CA ILE A 62 13.97 0.54 2.47
C ILE A 62 14.99 -0.35 1.73
N GLU A 63 14.57 -1.04 0.68
CA GLU A 63 15.39 -2.04 -0.03
C GLU A 63 15.96 -1.54 -1.37
N GLY A 64 15.48 -0.41 -1.89
CA GLY A 64 15.90 0.13 -3.18
C GLY A 64 15.37 -0.62 -4.41
N ILE A 65 14.44 -1.56 -4.25
CA ILE A 65 13.92 -2.41 -5.34
C ILE A 65 12.88 -1.62 -6.15
N PRO A 66 13.06 -1.37 -7.46
CA PRO A 66 12.10 -0.63 -8.29
C PRO A 66 10.69 -1.24 -8.31
N TYR A 67 9.64 -0.40 -8.32
CA TYR A 67 8.22 -0.81 -8.32
C TYR A 67 7.89 -1.91 -9.35
N CYS A 68 8.39 -1.78 -10.58
CA CYS A 68 8.13 -2.71 -11.68
C CYS A 68 8.71 -4.12 -11.44
N GLN A 69 9.71 -4.23 -10.58
CA GLN A 69 10.33 -5.50 -10.20
C GLN A 69 9.65 -6.14 -9.00
N GLN A 70 8.83 -5.39 -8.24
CA GLN A 70 8.18 -5.88 -7.04
C GLN A 70 6.86 -6.60 -7.38
N ARG A 71 6.81 -7.91 -7.11
CA ARG A 71 5.56 -8.68 -7.09
C ARG A 71 5.25 -9.10 -5.67
N LEU A 72 4.19 -8.51 -5.11
CA LEU A 72 3.68 -8.85 -3.78
C LEU A 72 2.62 -9.96 -3.88
N ILE A 73 2.73 -10.95 -3.01
CA ILE A 73 1.85 -12.13 -2.98
C ILE A 73 1.39 -12.33 -1.53
N TYR A 74 0.09 -12.46 -1.34
CA TYR A 74 -0.50 -12.80 -0.04
C TYR A 74 -1.40 -14.03 -0.20
N GLY A 75 -1.13 -15.08 0.57
CA GLY A 75 -1.73 -16.40 0.36
C GLY A 75 -1.49 -16.89 -1.08
N LYS A 76 -2.57 -17.08 -1.83
CA LYS A 76 -2.54 -17.53 -3.24
C LYS A 76 -2.84 -16.41 -4.24
N LYS A 77 -2.88 -15.14 -3.80
CA LYS A 77 -3.26 -13.99 -4.63
C LYS A 77 -2.08 -13.05 -4.82
N GLN A 78 -1.88 -12.64 -6.07
CA GLN A 78 -1.01 -11.50 -6.37
C GLN A 78 -1.76 -10.22 -6.00
N LEU A 79 -1.05 -9.30 -5.34
CA LEU A 79 -1.60 -8.01 -4.96
C LEU A 79 -1.48 -7.02 -6.13
N GLU A 80 -2.55 -6.27 -6.37
CA GLU A 80 -2.67 -5.27 -7.44
C GLU A 80 -2.59 -3.85 -6.89
N ASP A 81 -1.96 -2.95 -7.65
CA ASP A 81 -1.58 -1.60 -7.18
C ASP A 81 -2.76 -0.70 -6.81
N SER A 82 -3.92 -0.91 -7.44
CA SER A 82 -5.15 -0.15 -7.24
C SER A 82 -5.92 -0.53 -5.96
N HIS A 83 -5.66 -1.70 -5.39
CA HIS A 83 -6.37 -2.21 -4.22
C HIS A 83 -5.65 -1.81 -2.93
N THR A 84 -6.39 -1.86 -1.82
CA THR A 84 -5.88 -1.59 -0.47
C THR A 84 -5.51 -2.88 0.26
N LEU A 85 -4.77 -2.75 1.36
CA LEU A 85 -4.50 -3.89 2.26
C LEU A 85 -5.80 -4.47 2.85
N ALA A 86 -6.80 -3.62 3.11
CA ALA A 86 -8.13 -4.01 3.56
C ALA A 86 -8.84 -4.94 2.56
N ASP A 87 -8.75 -4.65 1.26
CA ASP A 87 -9.41 -5.42 0.19
C ASP A 87 -8.89 -6.86 0.12
N TYR A 88 -7.63 -7.08 0.51
CA TYR A 88 -7.02 -8.41 0.61
C TYR A 88 -7.10 -9.01 2.00
N ASN A 89 -7.78 -8.35 2.93
CA ASN A 89 -7.92 -8.76 4.32
C ASN A 89 -6.56 -8.96 5.01
N VAL A 90 -5.57 -8.12 4.67
CA VAL A 90 -4.25 -8.12 5.29
C VAL A 90 -4.35 -7.39 6.63
N HIS A 91 -4.07 -8.12 7.70
CA HIS A 91 -4.14 -7.61 9.07
C HIS A 91 -2.75 -7.38 9.67
N ARG A 92 -2.73 -6.79 10.86
CA ARG A 92 -1.52 -6.71 11.69
C ARG A 92 -0.85 -8.08 11.80
N GLU A 93 0.48 -8.08 11.72
CA GLU A 93 1.36 -9.25 11.80
C GLU A 93 1.19 -10.26 10.67
N SER A 94 0.45 -9.90 9.61
CA SER A 94 0.38 -10.69 8.38
C SER A 94 1.73 -10.71 7.67
N THR A 95 2.04 -11.84 7.03
CA THR A 95 3.22 -12.00 6.18
C THR A 95 2.84 -11.93 4.70
N VAL A 96 3.39 -10.97 3.98
CA VAL A 96 3.28 -10.82 2.52
C VAL A 96 4.61 -11.24 1.89
N HIS A 97 4.55 -12.05 0.84
CA HIS A 97 5.74 -12.52 0.13
C HIS A 97 6.12 -11.54 -0.99
N LEU A 98 7.40 -11.14 -1.02
CA LEU A 98 7.97 -10.34 -2.10
C LEU A 98 8.78 -11.23 -3.04
N VAL A 99 8.35 -11.25 -4.30
CA VAL A 99 9.08 -11.85 -5.41
C VAL A 99 9.68 -10.73 -6.25
N VAL A 100 11.01 -10.72 -6.36
CA VAL A 100 11.72 -9.78 -7.22
C VAL A 100 11.79 -10.39 -8.61
N ARG A 101 11.29 -9.64 -9.61
CA ARG A 101 11.46 -9.98 -11.02
C ARG A 101 12.76 -9.35 -11.49
N SER A 102 13.67 -10.16 -12.04
CA SER A 102 14.79 -9.64 -12.82
C SER A 102 14.24 -8.92 -14.04
N SER A 103 14.25 -7.58 -14.05
CA SER A 103 14.01 -6.86 -15.29
C SER A 103 15.22 -7.07 -16.20
N GLY A 104 15.00 -7.67 -17.38
CA GLY A 104 15.98 -7.59 -18.45
C GLY A 104 16.29 -6.11 -18.72
N ALA A 105 17.58 -5.78 -18.64
CA ALA A 105 18.22 -4.52 -19.02
C ALA A 105 17.30 -3.34 -19.35
N ILE A 106 17.07 -2.44 -18.39
CA ILE A 106 16.91 -1.02 -18.74
C ILE A 106 18.34 -0.52 -18.95
N MET A 107 18.86 -0.66 -20.17
CA MET A 107 20.07 0.08 -20.56
C MET A 107 19.76 1.55 -20.37
N LYS A 108 20.39 2.18 -19.36
CA LYS A 108 20.61 3.61 -19.41
C LYS A 108 21.34 3.89 -20.72
N ALA A 109 20.66 4.54 -21.65
CA ALA A 109 21.33 5.21 -22.75
C ALA A 109 22.21 6.29 -22.13
N THR A 110 23.45 5.92 -21.79
CA THR A 110 24.50 6.88 -21.50
C THR A 110 24.80 7.57 -22.81
N ASN A 111 24.19 8.74 -23.03
CA ASN A 111 24.68 9.66 -24.05
C ASN A 111 26.06 10.15 -23.56
N LYS A 112 27.11 9.39 -23.87
CA LYS A 112 28.45 9.95 -24.03
C LYS A 112 28.38 10.81 -25.28
N SER A 113 27.99 12.07 -25.11
CA SER A 113 28.41 13.10 -26.05
C SER A 113 29.89 13.32 -25.80
N SER A 114 30.68 12.61 -26.61
CA SER A 114 32.11 12.77 -26.74
C SER A 114 32.45 14.23 -27.09
N LEU A 115 33.50 14.74 -26.44
CA LEU A 115 34.54 15.63 -26.98
C LEU A 115 34.17 16.33 -28.30
N ILE A 116 33.90 17.64 -28.24
CA ILE A 116 34.76 18.71 -28.80
C ILE A 116 34.54 19.98 -27.96
#